data_AF-A0A6J4P7E2-F1
#
_entry.id   AF-A0A6J4P7E2-F1
#
_cell.length_a   1.000
_cell.length_b   1.000
_cell.length_c   1.000
_cell.angle_alpha   90.00
_cell.angle_beta   90.00
_cell.angle_gamma   90.00
#
_symmetry.space_group_name_H-M   'P 1'
#
loop_
_entity.id
_entity.type
_entity.pdbx_description
1 polymer ?
#
loop_
_entity_poly.entity_id
_entity_poly.type
_entity_poly.pdbx_seq_one_letter_code
_entity_poly.pdbx_strand_id
1 'polypeptide(L)'
;MTTATSPAATTATDRIERQVLIAAPRSRVWRLLSDAEAFGSWFGANLKGQKFVAGQRTQGPITIPGYEHVLFDVVIERLEPESVLAWRWHP
;
A
#
# COMPACT_ATOMS: atom_id res chain seq x y z
N MET A 1 -11.27 -36.24 15.08
CA MET A 1 -11.58 -35.25 14.03
C MET A 1 -12.00 -33.97 14.74
N THR A 2 -11.16 -32.94 14.73
CA THR A 2 -11.45 -31.67 15.41
C THR A 2 -11.80 -30.66 14.33
N THR A 3 -13.09 -30.33 14.20
CA THR A 3 -13.58 -29.27 13.33
C THR A 3 -13.24 -27.91 13.95
N ALA A 4 -12.46 -27.11 13.25
CA ALA A 4 -12.26 -25.70 13.58
C ALA A 4 -13.43 -24.89 13.02
N THR A 5 -14.21 -24.29 13.91
CA THR A 5 -15.25 -23.31 13.58
C THR A 5 -14.58 -22.00 13.14
N SER A 6 -14.74 -21.60 11.88
CA SER A 6 -14.41 -20.24 11.44
C SER A 6 -15.38 -19.24 12.08
N PRO A 7 -14.90 -18.12 12.66
CA PRO A 7 -15.80 -17.06 13.12
C PRO A 7 -16.45 -16.37 11.92
N ALA A 8 -17.74 -16.03 12.06
CA ALA A 8 -18.50 -15.28 11.07
C ALA A 8 -17.87 -13.89 10.83
N ALA A 9 -17.74 -13.49 9.57
CA ALA A 9 -17.21 -12.19 9.20
C ALA A 9 -18.24 -11.09 9.54
N THR A 10 -17.94 -10.26 10.53
CA THR A 10 -18.68 -9.02 10.79
C THR A 10 -18.42 -8.04 9.64
N THR A 11 -19.45 -7.69 8.87
CA THR A 11 -19.35 -6.74 7.76
C THR A 11 -19.20 -5.31 8.31
N ALA A 12 -17.97 -4.87 8.54
CA ALA A 12 -17.66 -3.46 8.82
C ALA A 12 -17.80 -2.63 7.52
N THR A 13 -18.50 -1.49 7.57
CA THR A 13 -18.73 -0.63 6.39
C THR A 13 -17.65 0.43 6.19
N ASP A 14 -16.78 0.61 7.18
CA ASP A 14 -15.71 1.61 7.25
C ASP A 14 -14.31 1.01 7.04
N ARG A 15 -14.23 -0.30 6.74
CA ARG A 15 -12.97 -1.04 6.60
C ARG A 15 -13.03 -2.05 5.47
N ILE A 16 -11.98 -2.08 4.66
CA ILE A 16 -11.77 -3.10 3.62
C ILE A 16 -10.57 -3.93 4.02
N GLU A 17 -10.76 -5.24 4.05
CA GLU A 17 -9.73 -6.19 4.47
C GLU A 17 -9.60 -7.32 3.47
N ARG A 18 -8.38 -7.56 2.99
CA ARG A 18 -8.08 -8.57 1.98
C ARG A 18 -6.78 -9.28 2.30
N GLN A 19 -6.74 -10.57 2.01
CA GLN A 19 -5.56 -11.41 2.13
C GLN A 19 -5.37 -12.20 0.85
N VAL A 20 -4.13 -12.30 0.39
CA VAL A 20 -3.73 -13.07 -0.80
C VAL A 20 -2.42 -13.80 -0.52
N LEU A 21 -2.28 -15.01 -1.06
CA LEU A 21 -1.01 -15.74 -1.07
C LEU A 21 -0.23 -15.37 -2.33
N ILE A 22 1.00 -14.91 -2.17
CA ILE A 22 1.89 -14.55 -3.27
C ILE A 22 3.03 -15.59 -3.31
N ALA A 23 3.22 -16.26 -4.45
CA ALA A 23 4.28 -17.24 -4.66
C ALA A 23 5.65 -16.57 -4.91
N ALA A 24 6.11 -15.78 -3.93
CA ALA A 24 7.40 -15.10 -3.95
C ALA A 24 7.93 -14.91 -2.51
N PRO A 25 9.26 -14.75 -2.32
CA PRO A 25 9.81 -14.41 -1.03
C PRO A 25 9.24 -13.08 -0.50
N ARG A 26 8.95 -13.02 0.80
CA ARG A 26 8.43 -11.83 1.49
C ARG A 26 9.27 -10.59 1.22
N SER A 27 10.60 -10.71 1.26
CA SER A 27 11.54 -9.62 0.99
C SER A 27 11.43 -9.03 -0.43
N ARG A 28 11.06 -9.85 -1.43
CA ARG A 28 10.81 -9.38 -2.81
C ARG A 28 9.52 -8.57 -2.88
N VAL A 29 8.46 -9.08 -2.26
CA VAL A 29 7.16 -8.39 -2.20
C VAL A 29 7.31 -7.08 -1.44
N TRP A 30 7.96 -7.12 -0.27
CA TRP A 30 8.23 -5.96 0.56
C TRP A 30 8.94 -4.87 -0.24
N ARG A 31 10.04 -5.20 -0.91
CA ARG A 31 10.81 -4.22 -1.70
C ARG A 31 9.96 -3.51 -2.75
N LEU A 32 9.10 -4.24 -3.46
CA LEU A 32 8.21 -3.65 -4.47
C LEU A 32 7.15 -2.72 -3.87
N LEU A 33 6.67 -3.02 -2.66
CA LEU A 33 5.70 -2.19 -1.97
C LEU A 33 6.33 -0.98 -1.27
N SER A 34 7.54 -1.14 -0.72
CA SER A 34 8.21 -0.13 0.11
C SER A 34 9.12 0.83 -0.65
N ASP A 35 9.53 0.48 -1.86
CA ASP A 35 10.27 1.37 -2.75
C ASP A 35 9.29 2.28 -3.51
N ALA A 36 9.43 3.59 -3.37
CA ALA A 36 8.44 4.53 -3.90
C ALA A 36 8.34 4.49 -5.43
N GLU A 37 9.45 4.32 -6.15
CA GLU A 37 9.45 4.27 -7.61
C GLU A 37 8.81 2.98 -8.14
N ALA A 38 9.19 1.83 -7.55
CA ALA A 38 8.60 0.54 -7.90
C ALA A 38 7.11 0.49 -7.56
N PHE A 39 6.74 0.99 -6.37
CA PHE A 39 5.36 1.11 -5.94
C PHE A 39 4.57 1.99 -6.91
N GLY A 40 5.06 3.20 -7.19
CA GLY A 40 4.39 4.16 -8.07
C GLY A 40 4.17 3.60 -9.48
N SER A 41 5.17 2.91 -10.03
CA SER A 41 5.08 2.29 -11.36
C SER A 41 3.99 1.21 -11.44
N TRP A 42 3.77 0.45 -10.36
CA TRP A 42 2.71 -0.57 -10.28
C TRP A 42 1.35 0.02 -9.90
N PHE A 43 1.32 1.00 -8.99
CA PHE A 43 0.11 1.61 -8.44
C PHE A 43 -0.53 2.62 -9.38
N GLY A 44 0.25 3.23 -10.27
CA GLY A 44 -0.21 4.30 -11.17
C GLY A 44 0.05 5.70 -10.63
N ALA A 45 1.24 5.93 -10.07
CA ALA A 45 1.72 7.23 -9.61
C ALA A 45 3.18 7.44 -10.04
N ASN A 46 3.51 8.62 -10.58
CA ASN A 46 4.89 8.96 -10.88
C ASN A 46 5.59 9.46 -9.61
N LEU A 47 6.28 8.53 -8.94
CA LEU A 47 7.02 8.78 -7.71
C LEU A 47 8.54 8.77 -7.94
N LYS A 48 9.00 9.07 -9.15
CA LYS A 48 10.43 9.12 -9.47
C LYS A 48 11.15 10.13 -8.57
N GLY A 49 12.24 9.70 -7.94
CA GLY A 49 13.03 10.49 -7.01
C GLY A 49 12.44 10.60 -5.59
N GLN A 50 11.24 10.06 -5.36
CA GLN A 50 10.61 10.06 -4.04
C GLN A 50 11.12 8.90 -3.17
N LYS A 51 10.89 9.02 -1.85
CA LYS A 51 11.20 7.97 -0.88
C LYS A 51 10.07 7.85 0.12
N PHE A 52 9.71 6.62 0.47
CA PHE A 52 8.87 6.38 1.63
C PHE A 52 9.72 6.46 2.90
N VAL A 53 9.36 7.40 3.77
CA VAL A 53 10.00 7.62 5.06
C VAL A 53 8.89 7.90 6.07
N ALA A 54 8.86 7.14 7.17
CA ALA A 54 7.85 7.31 8.20
C ALA A 54 7.83 8.76 8.73
N GLY A 55 6.63 9.33 8.86
CA GLY A 55 6.39 10.72 9.23
C GLY A 55 6.51 11.73 8.09
N GLN A 56 6.98 11.34 6.90
CA GLN A 56 7.19 12.27 5.78
C GLN A 56 6.09 12.19 4.72
N ARG A 57 5.84 13.32 4.08
CA ARG A 57 4.92 13.43 2.94
C ARG A 57 5.59 12.91 1.68
N THR A 58 4.88 12.10 0.91
CA THR A 58 5.30 11.63 -0.42
C THR A 58 4.23 12.02 -1.42
N GLN A 59 4.66 12.69 -2.50
CA GLN A 59 3.75 13.21 -3.51
C GLN A 59 4.24 12.97 -4.93
N GLY A 60 3.31 12.75 -5.87
CA GLY A 60 3.57 12.71 -7.30
C GLY A 60 2.28 12.58 -8.12
N PRO A 61 2.30 12.91 -9.42
CA PRO A 61 1.09 12.86 -10.24
C PRO A 61 0.64 11.42 -10.47
N ILE A 62 -0.68 11.19 -10.43
CA ILE A 62 -1.30 9.94 -10.86
C ILE A 62 -1.05 9.76 -12.37
N THR A 63 -0.79 8.53 -12.80
CA THR A 63 -0.51 8.20 -14.21
C THR A 63 -1.68 7.49 -14.90
N ILE A 64 -2.84 7.46 -14.25
CA ILE A 64 -4.06 6.86 -14.78
C ILE A 64 -4.71 7.83 -15.78
N PRO A 65 -5.03 7.39 -17.02
CA PRO A 65 -5.66 8.22 -18.03
C PRO A 65 -6.92 8.95 -17.53
N GLY A 66 -6.96 10.26 -17.71
CA GLY A 66 -8.06 11.13 -17.26
C GLY A 66 -7.94 11.63 -15.81
N TYR A 67 -6.97 11.13 -15.04
CA TYR A 67 -6.72 11.50 -13.64
C TYR A 67 -5.34 12.11 -13.42
N GLU A 68 -4.61 12.49 -14.47
CA GLU A 68 -3.24 12.99 -14.39
C GLU A 68 -3.11 14.32 -13.64
N HIS A 69 -4.24 15.03 -13.47
CA HIS A 69 -4.35 16.24 -12.67
C HIS A 69 -4.41 15.98 -11.16
N VAL A 70 -4.60 14.72 -10.75
CA VAL A 70 -4.67 14.30 -9.35
C VAL A 70 -3.28 13.91 -8.88
N LEU A 71 -2.96 14.27 -7.63
CA LEU A 71 -1.72 13.87 -6.99
C LEU A 71 -1.96 12.67 -6.09
N PHE A 72 -1.14 11.63 -6.22
CA PHE A 72 -0.90 10.74 -5.11
C PHE A 72 -0.21 11.59 -4.03
N ASP A 73 -0.90 11.83 -2.92
CA ASP A 73 -0.46 12.75 -1.89
C ASP A 73 -0.76 12.16 -0.51
N VAL A 74 0.28 11.62 0.12
CA VAL A 74 0.16 10.84 1.35
C VAL A 74 1.21 11.22 2.37
N VAL A 75 0.91 10.94 3.63
CA VAL A 75 1.92 10.87 4.69
C VAL A 75 2.16 9.41 5.02
N ILE A 76 3.41 8.96 4.91
CA ILE A 76 3.79 7.61 5.33
C ILE A 76 3.76 7.57 6.84
N GLU A 77 2.87 6.75 7.41
CA GLU A 77 2.70 6.66 8.86
C GLU A 77 3.65 5.63 9.46
N ARG A 78 3.74 4.46 8.84
CA ARG A 78 4.63 3.37 9.29
C ARG A 78 5.32 2.73 8.11
N LEU A 79 6.59 2.42 8.31
CA LEU A 79 7.45 1.69 7.38
C LEU A 79 8.31 0.72 8.20
N GLU A 80 7.74 -0.42 8.54
CA GLU A 80 8.38 -1.47 9.32
C GLU A 80 8.86 -2.58 8.38
N PRO A 81 10.16 -2.89 8.33
CA PRO A 81 10.73 -3.82 7.36
C PRO A 81 10.00 -5.16 7.30
N GLU A 82 9.61 -5.53 6.07
CA GLU A 82 8.87 -6.73 5.73
C GLU A 82 7.50 -6.89 6.41
N SER A 83 7.06 -6.05 7.35
CA SER A 83 5.79 -6.22 8.06
C SER A 83 4.70 -5.25 7.64
N VAL A 84 4.97 -3.95 7.70
CA VAL A 84 3.92 -2.93 7.64
C VAL A 84 4.38 -1.73 6.84
N LEU A 85 3.65 -1.46 5.77
CA LEU A 85 3.61 -0.15 5.12
C LEU A 85 2.21 0.42 5.35
N ALA A 86 2.15 1.58 5.98
CA ALA A 86 0.89 2.29 6.22
C ALA A 86 1.06 3.75 5.83
N TRP A 87 0.04 4.31 5.21
CA TRP A 87 -0.04 5.72 4.91
C TRP A 87 -1.46 6.21 5.13
N ARG A 88 -1.59 7.51 5.37
CA ARG A 88 -2.86 8.22 5.26
C ARG A 88 -2.83 9.09 4.03
N TRP A 89 -3.87 8.99 3.21
CA TRP A 89 -4.18 10.00 2.21
C TRP A 89 -5.24 10.93 2.79
N HIS A 90 -5.10 12.23 2.53
CA HIS A 90 -6.23 13.17 2.57
C HIS A 90 -7.01 13.14 3.93
N PRO A 91 -7.99 14.02 4.12
CA PRO A 91 -9.38 13.73 3.72
C PRO A 91 -9.70 14.23 2.33
#